data_AF-A0A376F8X5-F1
#
_entry.id   AF-A0A376F8X5-F1
#
_cell.length_a   1.000
_cell.length_b   1.000
_cell.length_c   1.000
_cell.angle_alpha   90.00
_cell.angle_beta   90.00
_cell.angle_gamma   90.00
#
_symmetry.space_group_name_H-M   'P 1'
#
loop_
_entity.id
_entity.type
_entity.pdbx_description
1 polymer ?
#
loop_
_entity_poly.entity_id
_entity_poly.type
_entity_poly.pdbx_seq_one_letter_code
_entity_poly.pdbx_strand_id
1 'polypeptide(L)'
;MTSNAFNKWMVRCMAAAGEPDMGAFDVSLLHHVNHRDRKKKLADICFVLNVEDTHVVTYALKKLVKAGYVTSEKAGKELFFSTTEEGKALCMKYRDVREACLIAIHAESGIAGKSIGETAQLLRTISSLYDTAARAAASL
;
A
#
# COMPACT_ATOMS: atom_id res chain seq x y z
N MET A 1 -3.08 18.33 1.24
CA MET A 1 -2.45 18.31 2.58
C MET A 1 -2.58 16.95 3.27
N THR A 2 -3.78 16.34 3.34
CA THR A 2 -4.00 15.05 4.02
C THR A 2 -3.18 13.88 3.47
N SER A 3 -3.08 13.74 2.14
CA SER A 3 -2.24 12.70 1.51
C SER A 3 -0.76 12.79 1.93
N ASN A 4 -0.20 14.00 1.94
CA ASN A 4 1.19 14.22 2.36
C ASN A 4 1.39 13.88 3.85
N ALA A 5 0.43 14.25 4.71
CA ALA A 5 0.47 13.91 6.13
C ALA A 5 0.41 12.38 6.34
N PHE A 6 -0.44 11.68 5.58
CA PHE A 6 -0.54 10.23 5.61
C PHE A 6 0.74 9.55 5.12
N ASN A 7 1.33 10.02 4.02
CA ASN A 7 2.61 9.49 3.51
C ASN A 7 3.74 9.67 4.53
N LYS A 8 3.81 10.84 5.19
CA LYS A 8 4.76 11.08 6.28
C LYS A 8 4.52 10.10 7.43
N TRP A 9 3.27 9.89 7.83
CA TRP A 9 2.91 8.93 8.88
C TRP A 9 3.36 7.51 8.52
N MET A 10 3.06 7.02 7.30
CA MET A 10 3.47 5.68 6.86
C MET A 10 4.98 5.46 6.95
N VAL A 11 5.77 6.42 6.47
CA VAL A 11 7.25 6.33 6.53
C VAL A 11 7.75 6.30 7.97
N ARG A 12 7.19 7.13 8.86
CA ARG A 12 7.58 7.14 10.28
C ARG A 12 7.17 5.87 11.02
N CYS A 13 5.99 5.34 10.70
CA CYS A 13 5.50 4.08 11.23
C CYS A 13 6.40 2.91 10.80
N MET A 14 6.83 2.88 9.53
CA MET A 14 7.75 1.86 9.03
C MET A 14 9.15 1.97 9.64
N ALA A 15 9.67 3.19 9.79
CA ALA A 15 10.94 3.41 10.48
C ALA A 15 10.90 2.88 11.92
N ALA A 16 9.82 3.14 12.66
CA ALA A 16 9.62 2.60 14.01
C ALA A 16 9.41 1.08 14.03
N ALA A 17 8.91 0.48 12.94
CA ALA A 17 8.79 -0.98 12.78
C ALA A 17 10.14 -1.68 12.50
N GLY A 18 11.19 -0.90 12.24
CA GLY A 18 12.55 -1.39 12.04
C GLY A 18 13.13 -1.12 10.66
N GLU A 19 12.39 -0.51 9.73
CA GLU A 19 12.87 -0.21 8.37
C GLU A 19 12.86 1.29 8.03
N PRO A 20 13.96 2.02 8.29
CA PRO A 20 14.00 3.47 8.14
C PRO A 20 14.08 3.97 6.69
N ASP A 21 14.57 3.15 5.75
CA ASP A 21 14.86 3.57 4.36
C ASP A 21 13.76 3.18 3.36
N MET A 22 12.54 2.96 3.86
CA MET A 22 11.38 2.58 3.06
C MET A 22 10.49 3.80 2.76
N GLY A 23 10.31 4.10 1.47
CA GLY A 23 9.43 5.18 1.03
C GLY A 23 7.95 4.82 1.17
N ALA A 24 7.06 5.81 1.22
CA ALA A 24 5.61 5.61 1.35
C ALA A 24 5.02 4.65 0.29
N PHE A 25 5.52 4.74 -0.95
CA PHE A 25 5.10 3.86 -2.04
C PHE A 25 5.57 2.41 -1.85
N ASP A 26 6.83 2.23 -1.41
CA ASP A 26 7.38 0.90 -1.06
C ASP A 26 6.57 0.26 0.10
N VAL A 27 6.24 1.04 1.13
CA VAL A 27 5.37 0.59 2.25
C VAL A 27 4.01 0.13 1.73
N SER A 28 3.40 0.91 0.84
CA SER A 28 2.08 0.60 0.26
C SER A 28 2.14 -0.69 -0.57
N LEU A 29 3.19 -0.87 -1.37
CA LEU A 29 3.44 -2.09 -2.15
C LEU A 29 3.64 -3.31 -1.25
N LEU A 30 4.47 -3.20 -0.20
CA LEU A 30 4.70 -4.29 0.73
C LEU A 30 3.40 -4.76 1.39
N HIS A 31 2.59 -3.83 1.91
CA HIS A 31 1.29 -4.17 2.48
C HIS A 31 0.31 -4.75 1.45
N HIS A 32 0.30 -4.20 0.23
CA HIS A 32 -0.54 -4.72 -0.84
C HIS A 32 -0.17 -6.15 -1.21
N VAL A 33 1.13 -6.43 -1.40
CA VAL A 33 1.63 -7.79 -1.68
C VAL A 33 1.34 -8.74 -0.52
N ASN A 34 1.44 -8.27 0.73
CA ASN A 34 1.15 -9.08 1.93
C ASN A 34 -0.33 -9.44 2.10
N HIS A 35 -1.23 -8.60 1.59
CA HIS A 35 -2.67 -8.77 1.81
C HIS A 35 -3.20 -10.12 1.32
N ARG A 36 -3.89 -10.86 2.19
CA ARG A 36 -4.51 -12.18 1.91
C ARG A 36 -3.53 -13.31 1.54
N ASP A 37 -2.25 -13.19 1.88
CA ASP A 37 -1.23 -14.26 1.77
C ASP A 37 -1.29 -15.06 0.45
N ARG A 38 -1.36 -14.33 -0.67
CA ARG A 38 -1.40 -14.92 -2.01
C ARG A 38 -0.49 -14.15 -2.96
N LYS A 39 0.12 -14.87 -3.90
CA LYS A 39 0.89 -14.25 -4.98
C LYS A 39 -0.01 -13.35 -5.85
N LYS A 40 0.54 -12.20 -6.25
CA LYS A 40 -0.16 -11.18 -7.05
C LYS A 40 0.61 -10.90 -8.33
N LYS A 41 -0.12 -10.84 -9.44
CA LYS A 41 0.44 -10.50 -10.74
C LYS A 41 0.78 -9.02 -10.80
N LEU A 42 1.90 -8.64 -11.43
CA LEU A 42 2.33 -7.25 -11.59
C LEU A 42 1.21 -6.35 -12.14
N ALA A 43 0.51 -6.81 -13.18
CA ALA A 43 -0.59 -6.07 -13.79
C ALA A 43 -1.74 -5.78 -12.80
N ASP A 44 -2.07 -6.75 -11.93
CA ASP A 44 -3.11 -6.59 -10.92
C ASP A 44 -2.67 -5.60 -9.82
N ILE A 45 -1.37 -5.61 -9.47
CA ILE A 45 -0.79 -4.65 -8.53
C ILE A 45 -0.89 -3.24 -9.09
N CYS A 46 -0.47 -3.02 -10.34
CA CYS A 46 -0.58 -1.72 -11.03
C CYS A 46 -2.04 -1.24 -11.06
N PHE A 47 -2.97 -2.14 -11.42
CA PHE A 47 -4.39 -1.85 -11.50
C PHE A 47 -4.98 -1.44 -10.14
N VAL A 48 -4.72 -2.21 -9.07
CA VAL A 48 -5.30 -1.92 -7.74
C VAL A 48 -4.71 -0.65 -7.12
N LEU A 49 -3.43 -0.37 -7.35
CA LEU A 49 -2.78 0.84 -6.83
C LEU A 49 -3.01 2.07 -7.70
N ASN A 50 -3.73 1.93 -8.82
CA ASN A 50 -3.97 2.97 -9.80
C ASN A 50 -2.66 3.65 -10.29
N VAL A 51 -1.70 2.81 -10.72
CA VAL A 51 -0.40 3.27 -11.24
C VAL A 51 -0.24 2.81 -12.68
N GLU A 52 -0.21 3.76 -13.62
CA GLU A 52 -0.04 3.48 -15.05
C GLU A 52 1.39 3.08 -15.40
N ASP A 53 2.38 3.77 -14.81
CA ASP A 53 3.79 3.49 -15.05
C ASP A 53 4.23 2.19 -14.35
N THR A 54 4.21 1.11 -15.12
CA THR A 54 4.64 -0.22 -14.67
C THR A 54 6.12 -0.26 -14.29
N HIS A 55 6.97 0.62 -14.84
CA HIS A 55 8.38 0.67 -14.47
C HIS A 55 8.57 1.14 -13.02
N VAL A 56 7.78 2.12 -12.56
CA VAL A 56 7.82 2.60 -11.18
C VAL A 56 7.43 1.48 -10.20
N VAL A 57 6.35 0.75 -10.49
CA VAL A 57 5.91 -0.41 -9.68
C VAL A 57 6.98 -1.50 -9.66
N THR A 58 7.52 -1.83 -10.84
CA THR A 58 8.56 -2.86 -10.97
C THR A 58 9.83 -2.48 -10.24
N TYR A 59 10.25 -1.22 -10.31
CA TYR A 59 11.44 -0.71 -9.63
C TYR A 59 11.30 -0.82 -8.11
N ALA A 60 10.17 -0.37 -7.55
CA ALA A 60 9.89 -0.46 -6.12
C ALA A 60 9.77 -1.92 -5.65
N LEU A 61 9.10 -2.79 -6.42
CA LEU A 61 9.04 -4.22 -6.09
C LEU A 61 10.42 -4.88 -6.14
N LYS A 62 11.28 -4.54 -7.10
CA LYS A 62 12.67 -5.02 -7.14
C LYS A 62 13.48 -4.53 -5.94
N LYS A 63 13.26 -3.31 -5.46
CA LYS A 63 13.86 -2.80 -4.22
C LYS A 63 13.43 -3.65 -3.02
N LEU A 64 12.14 -3.97 -2.90
CA LEU A 64 11.62 -4.84 -1.84
C LEU A 64 12.12 -6.28 -1.92
N VAL A 65 12.33 -6.80 -3.14
CA VAL A 65 12.96 -8.11 -3.37
C VAL A 65 14.42 -8.09 -2.91
N LYS A 66 15.19 -7.06 -3.29
CA LYS A 66 16.58 -6.90 -2.86
C LYS A 66 16.71 -6.76 -1.34
N ALA A 67 15.73 -6.14 -0.68
CA ALA A 67 15.66 -6.02 0.77
C ALA A 67 15.19 -7.30 1.48
N GLY A 68 14.72 -8.32 0.75
CA GLY A 68 14.31 -9.60 1.32
C GLY A 68 12.88 -9.64 1.87
N TYR A 69 12.04 -8.62 1.62
CA TYR A 69 10.65 -8.60 2.10
C TYR A 69 9.64 -9.17 1.11
N VAL A 70 10.02 -9.28 -0.16
CA VAL A 70 9.17 -9.75 -1.25
C VAL A 70 9.97 -10.75 -2.08
N THR A 71 9.30 -11.76 -2.63
CA THR A 71 9.84 -12.65 -3.66
C THR A 71 9.13 -12.40 -4.98
N SER A 72 9.82 -12.68 -6.08
CA SER A 72 9.24 -12.66 -7.42
C SER A 72 9.32 -14.03 -8.08
N GLU A 73 8.25 -14.44 -8.76
CA GLU A 73 8.16 -15.68 -9.53
C GLU A 73 7.73 -15.33 -10.97
N LYS A 74 8.43 -15.87 -11.96
CA LYS A 74 8.02 -15.74 -13.37
C LYS A 74 7.30 -17.00 -13.80
N ALA A 75 6.05 -16.85 -14.26
CA ALA A 75 5.25 -17.94 -14.82
C ALA A 75 4.83 -17.57 -16.25
N GLY A 76 5.47 -18.20 -17.24
CA GLY A 76 5.30 -17.84 -18.65
C GLY A 76 5.69 -16.39 -18.94
N LYS A 77 4.73 -15.59 -19.42
CA LYS A 77 4.92 -14.16 -19.69
C LYS A 77 4.60 -13.26 -18.49
N GLU A 78 4.14 -13.83 -17.39
CA GLU A 78 3.64 -13.10 -16.24
C GLU A 78 4.67 -13.08 -15.10
N LEU A 79 4.71 -11.95 -14.38
CA LEU A 79 5.54 -11.77 -13.19
C LEU A 79 4.64 -11.66 -11.96
N PHE A 80 4.88 -12.54 -10.99
CA PHE A 80 4.15 -12.62 -9.73
C PHE A 80 5.03 -12.19 -8.58
N PHE A 81 4.41 -11.62 -7.54
CA PHE A 81 5.06 -11.20 -6.31
C PHE A 81 4.31 -11.73 -5.10
N SER A 82 5.06 -12.13 -4.07
CA SER A 82 4.55 -12.58 -2.77
C SER A 82 5.44 -12.07 -1.66
N THR A 83 4.90 -11.92 -0.45
CA THR A 83 5.68 -11.47 0.70
C THR A 83 6.46 -12.64 1.30
N THR A 84 7.69 -12.39 1.75
CA THR A 84 8.49 -13.36 2.52
C THR A 84 7.99 -13.45 3.97
N GLU A 85 8.50 -14.39 4.75
CA GLU A 85 8.23 -14.43 6.19
C GLU A 85 8.80 -13.20 6.91
N GLU A 86 9.96 -12.69 6.49
CA GLU A 86 10.53 -11.45 6.99
C GLU A 86 9.66 -10.23 6.65
N GLY A 87 9.11 -10.19 5.43
CA GLY A 87 8.17 -9.14 5.02
C GLY A 87 6.85 -9.18 5.77
N LYS A 88 6.33 -10.38 6.05
CA LYS A 88 5.15 -10.59 6.91
C LYS A 88 5.43 -10.10 8.32
N ALA A 89 6.57 -10.47 8.90
CA ALA A 89 6.99 -10.03 10.23
C ALA A 89 7.14 -8.50 10.30
N LEU A 90 7.68 -7.86 9.27
CA LEU A 90 7.76 -6.40 9.19
C LEU A 90 6.37 -5.75 9.13
N CYS A 91 5.45 -6.29 8.32
CA CYS A 91 4.05 -5.85 8.30
C CYS A 91 3.37 -5.97 9.67
N MET A 92 3.69 -7.01 10.45
CA MET A 92 3.17 -7.19 11.80
C MET A 92 3.75 -6.16 12.78
N LYS A 93 5.07 -5.91 12.77
CA LYS A 93 5.68 -4.83 13.57
C LYS A 93 5.10 -3.46 13.22
N TYR A 94 4.87 -3.20 11.93
CA TYR A 94 4.20 -1.98 11.48
C TYR A 94 2.79 -1.86 12.06
N ARG A 95 2.04 -2.96 12.10
CA ARG A 95 0.70 -3.00 12.70
C ARG A 95 0.76 -2.64 14.18
N ASP A 96 1.70 -3.19 14.94
CA ASP A 96 1.86 -2.92 16.38
C ASP A 96 2.14 -1.42 16.62
N VAL A 97 3.05 -0.83 15.84
CA VAL A 97 3.31 0.63 15.89
C VAL A 97 2.06 1.44 15.57
N ARG A 98 1.30 1.04 14.53
CA ARG A 98 0.07 1.72 14.15
C ARG A 98 -1.01 1.65 15.24
N GLU A 99 -1.17 0.49 15.87
CA GLU A 99 -2.11 0.31 16.97
C GLU A 99 -1.71 1.18 18.18
N ALA A 100 -0.42 1.22 18.54
CA ALA A 100 0.08 2.03 19.64
C ALA A 100 -0.05 3.55 19.39
N CYS A 101 0.23 4.02 18.19
CA CYS A 101 0.35 5.45 17.92
C CYS A 101 -0.90 6.09 17.31
N LEU A 102 -1.57 5.43 16.36
CA LEU A 102 -2.67 6.05 15.61
C LEU A 102 -4.04 5.63 16.15
N ILE A 103 -4.21 4.37 16.52
CA ILE A 103 -5.50 3.87 17.00
C ILE A 103 -5.84 4.47 18.36
N ALA A 104 -4.87 4.63 19.25
CA ALA A 104 -5.04 5.33 20.53
C ALA A 104 -5.51 6.79 20.32
N ILE A 105 -4.80 7.56 19.48
CA ILE A 105 -5.18 8.95 19.15
C ILE A 105 -6.58 9.02 18.53
N HIS A 106 -6.91 8.06 17.66
CA HIS A 106 -8.25 8.01 17.06
C HIS A 106 -9.33 7.75 18.12
N ALA A 107 -9.11 6.83 19.06
CA ALA A 107 -10.06 6.56 20.14
C ALA A 107 -10.33 7.81 20.99
N GLU A 108 -9.31 8.63 21.25
CA GLU A 108 -9.42 9.88 22.01
C GLU A 108 -10.05 11.03 21.21
N SER A 109 -10.02 10.97 19.88
CA SER A 109 -10.56 12.03 19.01
C SER A 109 -12.08 12.22 19.08
N GLY A 110 -12.82 11.25 19.65
CA GLY A 110 -14.28 11.25 19.68
C GLY A 110 -14.96 10.98 18.33
N ILE A 111 -14.18 10.76 17.25
CA ILE A 111 -14.72 10.43 15.94
C ILE A 111 -15.22 8.98 15.95
N ALA A 112 -16.51 8.77 15.71
CA ALA A 112 -17.08 7.43 15.67
C ALA A 112 -16.54 6.62 14.47
N GLY A 113 -16.17 5.35 14.71
CA GLY A 113 -15.68 4.45 13.66
C GLY A 113 -16.67 4.26 12.49
N LYS A 114 -17.98 4.36 12.75
CA LYS A 114 -19.02 4.36 11.71
C LYS A 114 -18.85 5.51 10.72
N SER A 115 -18.61 6.73 11.22
CA SER A 115 -18.41 7.92 10.39
C SER A 115 -17.16 7.81 9.52
N ILE A 116 -16.09 7.20 10.05
CA ILE A 116 -14.90 6.87 9.26
C ILE A 116 -15.24 5.86 8.15
N GLY A 117 -16.02 4.83 8.47
CA GLY A 117 -16.46 3.84 7.49
C GLY A 117 -17.25 4.46 6.32
N GLU A 118 -18.20 5.34 6.62
CA GLU A 118 -19.00 6.09 5.64
C GLU A 118 -18.12 7.02 4.80
N THR A 119 -17.21 7.77 5.44
CA THR A 119 -16.26 8.65 4.74
C THR A 119 -15.34 7.85 3.81
N ALA A 120 -14.85 6.70 4.27
CA ALA A 120 -14.01 5.82 3.45
C ALA A 120 -14.79 5.26 2.25
N GLN A 121 -16.08 4.99 2.39
CA GLN A 121 -16.93 4.59 1.27
C GLN A 121 -17.09 5.72 0.25
N LEU A 122 -17.35 6.95 0.71
CA LEU A 122 -17.43 8.10 -0.18
C LEU A 122 -16.12 8.34 -0.94
N LEU A 123 -14.97 8.25 -0.26
CA LEU A 123 -13.66 8.40 -0.88
C LEU A 123 -13.40 7.33 -1.96
N ARG A 124 -13.82 6.08 -1.72
CA ARG A 124 -13.74 5.02 -2.75
C ARG A 124 -14.59 5.36 -3.97
N THR A 125 -15.82 5.79 -3.76
CA THR A 125 -16.72 6.21 -4.86
C THR A 125 -16.10 7.34 -5.69
N ILE A 126 -15.59 8.38 -5.03
CA ILE A 126 -14.94 9.51 -5.70
C ILE A 126 -13.70 9.05 -6.49
N SER A 127 -12.89 8.15 -5.93
CA SER A 127 -11.73 7.58 -6.63
C SER A 127 -12.14 6.86 -7.92
N SER A 128 -13.22 6.06 -7.89
CA SER A 128 -13.72 5.37 -9.09
C SER A 128 -14.28 6.32 -10.15
N LEU A 129 -14.84 7.46 -9.75
CA LEU A 129 -15.29 8.51 -10.67
C LEU A 129 -14.10 9.14 -11.40
N TYR A 130 -13.03 9.49 -10.68
CA TYR A 130 -11.82 10.03 -11.30
C TYR A 130 -11.19 9.04 -12.29
N ASP A 131 -11.15 7.77 -11.94
CA ASP A 131 -10.66 6.70 -12.82
C ASP A 131 -11.43 6.61 -14.14
N THR A 132 -12.75 6.70 -14.04
CA THR A 132 -13.65 6.66 -15.20
C THR A 132 -13.49 7.91 -16.05
N ALA A 133 -13.40 9.09 -15.43
CA ALA A 133 -13.20 10.35 -16.12
C ALA A 133 -11.83 10.42 -16.82
N ALA A 134 -10.76 9.91 -16.18
CA ALA A 134 -9.42 9.86 -16.77
C ALA A 134 -9.37 8.98 -18.02
N ARG A 135 -9.99 7.79 -17.99
CA ARG A 135 -10.11 6.92 -19.16
C ARG A 135 -10.90 7.58 -20.30
N ALA A 136 -12.00 8.25 -19.98
CA ALA A 136 -12.77 8.99 -20.98
C ALA A 136 -11.94 10.12 -21.62
N ALA A 137 -11.20 10.88 -20.79
CA ALA A 137 -10.33 11.95 -21.27
C ALA A 137 -9.18 11.45 -22.15
N ALA A 138 -8.59 10.29 -21.85
CA ALA A 138 -7.53 9.68 -22.66
C ALA A 138 -8.02 9.16 -24.03
N SER A 139 -9.33 9.04 -24.23
CA SER A 139 -9.96 8.61 -25.49
C SER A 139 -10.45 9.76 -26.38
N LEU A 140 -10.27 11.00 -25.93
CA LEU A 140 -10.50 12.21 -26.72
C LEU A 140 -9.28 12.51 -27.61
#